data_AF-A0A7J2JXS1-F1
#
_entry.id   AF-A0A7J2JXS1-F1
#
_cell.length_a   1.000
_cell.length_b   1.000
_cell.length_c   1.000
_cell.angle_alpha   90.00
_cell.angle_beta   90.00
_cell.angle_gamma   90.00
#
_symmetry.space_group_name_H-M   'P 1'
#
loop_
_entity.id
_entity.type
_entity.pdbx_description
1 polymer ?
#
loop_
_entity_poly.entity_id
_entity_poly.type
_entity_poly.pdbx_seq_one_letter_code
_entity_poly.pdbx_strand_id
1 'polypeptide(L)' 'MIEMAILIDTGVFYALLDKGDANHLDAVAVVAHTLEGEFGKAYTTDYVVL' A
#
# COMPACT_ATOMS: atom_id res chain seq x y z
N MET A 1 5.64 21.44 -10.44
CA MET A 1 4.25 20.94 -10.39
C MET A 1 4.15 20.01 -9.20
N ILE A 2 3.09 20.08 -8.41
CA ILE A 2 2.89 19.15 -7.29
C ILE A 2 2.19 17.93 -7.88
N GLU A 3 2.85 16.77 -7.81
CA GLU A 3 2.30 15.51 -8.30
C GLU A 3 1.74 14.72 -7.11
N MET A 4 0.59 14.06 -7.31
CA MET A 4 -0.04 13.25 -6.27
C MET A 4 0.87 12.09 -5.88
N ALA A 5 0.91 11.77 -4.60
CA ALA A 5 1.68 10.66 -4.07
C ALA A 5 0.98 10.06 -2.85
N ILE A 6 1.27 8.79 -2.57
CA ILE A 6 0.81 8.09 -1.37
C ILE A 6 1.98 7.59 -0.55
N LEU A 7 1.73 7.49 0.77
CA LEU A 7 2.61 6.81 1.70
C LEU A 7 1.89 5.54 2.18
N ILE A 8 2.49 4.39 1.95
CA ILE A 8 1.97 3.08 2.36
C ILE A 8 2.54 2.74 3.74
N ASP A 9 1.65 2.47 4.69
CA ASP A 9 2.00 2.10 6.06
C ASP A 9 2.02 0.57 6.27
N THR A 10 2.60 0.15 7.38
CA THR A 10 2.84 -1.24 7.81
C THR A 10 1.60 -2.12 7.70
N GLY A 11 0.43 -1.59 8.08
CA GLY A 11 -0.82 -2.36 8.08
C GLY A 11 -1.23 -2.88 6.70
N VAL A 12 -0.97 -2.12 5.64
CA VAL A 12 -1.26 -2.56 4.26
C VAL A 12 -0.37 -3.74 3.89
N PHE A 13 0.92 -3.68 4.22
CA PHE A 13 1.83 -4.80 3.96
C PHE A 13 1.48 -6.04 4.82
N TYR A 14 1.09 -5.84 6.07
CA TYR A 14 0.71 -6.94 6.95
C TYR A 14 -0.53 -7.67 6.43
N ALA A 15 -1.60 -6.93 6.14
CA ALA A 15 -2.83 -7.50 5.60
C ALA A 15 -2.63 -8.09 4.19
N LEU A 16 -1.72 -7.54 3.37
CA LEU A 16 -1.39 -8.11 2.07
C LEU A 16 -0.76 -9.51 2.19
N LEU A 17 0.09 -9.74 3.20
CA LEU A 17 0.83 -11.00 3.37
C LEU A 17 0.04 -12.05 4.15
N ASP A 18 -0.81 -11.64 5.10
CA ASP A 18 -1.67 -12.54 5.86
C ASP A 18 -3.03 -12.74 5.16
N LYS A 19 -3.21 -13.91 4.51
CA LYS A 19 -4.47 -14.27 3.84
C LYS A 19 -5.67 -14.44 4.78
N GLY A 20 -5.42 -14.60 6.08
CA GLY A 20 -6.45 -14.69 7.12
C GLY A 20 -6.84 -13.34 7.71
N ASP A 21 -6.11 -12.26 7.39
CA ASP A 21 -6.42 -10.91 7.89
C ASP A 21 -7.78 -10.45 7.34
N ALA A 22 -8.57 -9.82 8.20
CA ALA A 22 -9.88 -9.30 7.81
C ALA A 22 -9.83 -8.29 6.66
N ASN A 23 -8.68 -7.62 6.48
CA ASN A 23 -8.45 -6.61 5.45
C ASN A 23 -7.62 -7.15 4.27
N HIS A 24 -7.41 -8.47 4.15
CA HIS A 24 -6.55 -9.03 3.10
C HIS A 24 -6.97 -8.59 1.69
N LEU A 25 -8.26 -8.68 1.39
CA LEU A 25 -8.79 -8.29 0.08
C LEU A 25 -8.69 -6.78 -0.16
N ASP A 26 -8.84 -5.96 0.89
CA ASP A 26 -8.69 -4.52 0.80
C ASP A 26 -7.23 -4.13 0.52
N ALA A 27 -6.28 -4.79 1.20
CA ALA A 27 -4.85 -4.59 0.96
C ALA A 27 -4.45 -4.99 -0.47
N VAL A 28 -4.99 -6.10 -0.98
CA VAL A 28 -4.80 -6.50 -2.38
C VAL A 28 -5.33 -5.43 -3.34
N ALA A 29 -6.54 -4.91 -3.12
CA ALA A 29 -7.12 -3.86 -3.95
C ALA A 29 -6.28 -2.57 -3.91
N VAL A 30 -5.88 -2.11 -2.73
CA VAL A 30 -5.04 -0.92 -2.56
C VAL A 30 -3.71 -1.06 -3.33
N VAL A 31 -3.05 -2.22 -3.23
CA VAL A 31 -1.78 -2.45 -3.93
C VAL A 31 -1.98 -2.56 -5.44
N ALA A 32 -3.06 -3.20 -5.90
CA ALA A 32 -3.39 -3.29 -7.32
C ALA A 32 -3.59 -1.89 -7.94
N HIS A 33 -4.47 -1.06 -7.36
CA HIS A 33 -4.72 0.31 -7.84
C HIS A 33 -3.48 1.20 -7.72
N THR A 34 -2.62 0.97 -6.72
CA THR A 34 -1.33 1.64 -6.62
C THR A 34 -0.41 1.30 -7.80
N LEU A 35 -0.33 0.01 -8.18
CA LEU A 35 0.49 -0.44 -9.31
C LEU A 35 -0.07 0.03 -10.66
N GLU A 36 -1.38 0.24 -10.76
CA GLU A 36 -2.05 0.86 -11.90
C GLU A 36 -1.81 2.39 -11.98
N GLY A 37 -1.22 2.97 -10.94
CA GLY A 37 -0.84 4.39 -10.89
C GLY A 37 -1.98 5.33 -10.47
N GLU A 38 -3.09 4.80 -9.95
CA GLU A 38 -4.27 5.60 -9.59
C GLU A 38 -3.97 6.69 -8.55
N PHE A 39 -2.96 6.46 -7.70
CA PHE A 39 -2.59 7.37 -6.63
C PHE A 39 -1.29 8.14 -6.89
N GLY A 40 -0.78 8.09 -8.12
CA GLY A 40 0.51 8.68 -8.47
C GLY A 40 1.67 7.90 -7.85
N LYS A 41 2.68 8.61 -7.33
CA LYS A 41 3.91 7.97 -6.87
C LYS A 41 3.75 7.36 -5.48
N ALA A 42 4.06 6.07 -5.35
CA ALA A 42 4.01 5.37 -4.07
C ALA A 42 5.33 5.45 -3.31
N TYR A 43 5.23 5.69 -2.00
CA TYR A 43 6.35 5.71 -1.07
C TYR A 43 6.06 4.84 0.14
N THR A 44 7.13 4.39 0.79
CA THR A 44 7.12 3.91 2.17
C THR A 44 8.37 4.46 2.85
N THR A 45 8.55 4.20 4.13
CA THR A 45 9.77 4.59 4.87
C THR A 45 10.56 3.38 5.32
N ASP A 46 11.85 3.56 5.58
CA ASP A 46 12.70 2.49 6.12
C ASP A 46 12.15 1.97 7.46
N TYR A 47 11.45 2.81 8.24
CA TYR A 47 10.82 2.41 9.51
C TYR A 47 9.60 1.49 9.34
N VAL A 48 8.97 1.49 8.17
CA VAL A 48 7.82 0.61 7.85
C VAL A 48 8.29 -0.75 7.32
N VAL A 49 9.49 -0.80 6.73
CA VAL A 49 10.07 -2.02 6.13
C VAL A 49 10.94 -2.81 7.13
N LEU A 50 11.35 -2.19 8.25
CA LEU A 50 12.20 -2.76 9.30
C LEU A 50 11.52 -3.84 10.16
#